data_AF-A0A820FMS8-F1
#
_entry.id   AF-A0A820FMS8-F1
#
_cell.length_a   1.000
_cell.length_b   1.000
_cell.length_c   1.000
_cell.angle_alpha   90.00
_cell.angle_beta   90.00
_cell.angle_gamma   90.00
#
_symmetry.space_group_name_H-M   'P 1'
#
loop_
_entity.id
_entity.type
_entity.pdbx_description
1 polymer ?
#
loop_
_entity_poly.entity_id
_entity_poly.type
_entity_poly.pdbx_seq_one_letter_code
_entity_poly.pdbx_strand_id
1 'polypeptide(L)'
;LVVKLLAGNTENSNAIVETLQQRAYRAMDLAERRLGTNDYFAGNEFTAADIMMVFPLTTMRVFSPFDLTSYPNIRAYLKRIGARPGYQRAMKKGDPDFIPLLD
;
A
#
# COMPACT_ATOMS: atom_id res chain seq x y z
N LEU A 1 -6.95 -4.00 -16.40
CA LEU A 1 -7.51 -3.12 -17.45
C LEU A 1 -6.72 -1.82 -17.60
N VAL A 2 -6.38 -1.13 -16.51
CA VAL A 2 -5.62 0.15 -16.52
C VAL A 2 -4.18 0.01 -17.08
N VAL A 3 -3.45 -1.05 -16.74
CA VAL A 3 -2.06 -1.27 -17.26
C VAL A 3 -2.02 -1.57 -18.76
N LYS A 4 -3.05 -2.24 -19.30
CA LYS A 4 -3.13 -2.54 -20.75
C LYS A 4 -3.45 -1.31 -21.60
N LEU A 5 -3.94 -0.22 -21.00
CA LEU A 5 -4.27 1.02 -21.73
C LEU A 5 -3.02 1.89 -22.02
N LEU A 6 -1.88 1.61 -21.38
CA LEU A 6 -0.64 2.39 -21.50
C LEU A 6 0.39 1.77 -22.47
N ALA A 7 0.10 0.59 -23.03
CA ALA A 7 1.02 -0.16 -23.88
C ALA A 7 1.10 0.35 -25.34
N GLY A 8 0.49 1.49 -25.66
CA GLY A 8 0.29 1.97 -27.03
C GLY A 8 1.35 2.92 -27.60
N ASN A 9 2.48 3.21 -26.92
CA ASN A 9 3.50 4.10 -27.49
C ASN A 9 4.91 3.84 -26.92
N THR A 10 5.69 2.98 -27.56
CA THR A 10 6.80 2.21 -26.96
C THR A 10 8.12 2.96 -26.67
N GLU A 11 8.33 4.20 -27.12
CA GLU A 11 9.56 4.95 -26.79
C GLU A 11 9.39 5.89 -25.58
N ASN A 12 8.32 6.70 -25.54
CA ASN A 12 8.01 7.58 -24.40
C ASN A 12 7.36 6.84 -23.23
N SER A 13 6.77 5.65 -23.46
CA SER A 13 6.13 4.86 -22.40
C SER A 13 7.15 4.36 -21.37
N ASN A 14 8.37 4.00 -21.79
CA ASN A 14 9.39 3.50 -20.88
C ASN A 14 9.86 4.57 -19.88
N ALA A 15 10.15 5.79 -20.34
CA ALA A 15 10.57 6.88 -19.46
C ALA A 15 9.47 7.32 -18.47
N ILE A 16 8.20 7.31 -18.90
CA ILE A 16 7.06 7.61 -18.02
C ILE A 16 6.89 6.50 -16.98
N VAL A 17 6.96 5.23 -17.40
CA VAL A 17 6.87 4.07 -16.50
C VAL A 17 8.01 4.09 -15.47
N GLU A 18 9.25 4.34 -15.89
CA GLU A 18 10.40 4.49 -15.01
C GLU A 18 10.18 5.62 -13.99
N THR A 19 9.70 6.78 -14.45
CA THR A 19 9.41 7.92 -13.57
C THR A 19 8.34 7.57 -12.54
N LEU A 20 7.27 6.88 -12.95
CA LEU A 20 6.20 6.44 -12.05
C LEU A 20 6.72 5.41 -11.04
N GLN A 21 7.56 4.48 -11.46
CA GLN A 21 8.17 3.48 -10.60
C GLN A 21 9.10 4.14 -9.56
N GLN A 22 9.93 5.10 -9.97
CA GLN A 22 10.76 5.88 -9.05
C GLN A 22 9.93 6.66 -8.03
N ARG A 23 8.80 7.22 -8.45
CA ARG A 23 7.86 7.90 -7.53
C ARG A 23 7.23 6.93 -6.53
N ALA A 24 6.87 5.72 -6.98
CA ALA A 24 6.35 4.68 -6.10
C ALA A 24 7.38 4.29 -5.03
N TYR A 25 8.64 4.02 -5.41
CA TYR A 25 9.70 3.71 -4.45
C TYR A 25 9.90 4.84 -3.42
N ARG A 26 9.98 6.09 -3.87
CA ARG A 26 10.10 7.24 -2.94
C ARG A 26 8.91 7.36 -1.98
N ALA A 27 7.69 7.07 -2.46
CA ALA A 27 6.51 7.08 -1.60
C ALA A 27 6.56 5.99 -0.54
N MET A 28 7.04 4.79 -0.90
CA MET A 28 7.24 3.68 0.04
C MET A 28 8.33 4.02 1.07
N ASP A 29 9.44 4.60 0.64
CA ASP A 29 10.51 5.03 1.55
C ASP A 29 10.04 6.12 2.53
N LEU A 30 9.18 7.03 2.08
CA LEU A 30 8.59 8.04 2.95
C LEU A 30 7.63 7.42 3.97
N ALA A 31 6.78 6.50 3.55
CA ALA A 31 5.87 5.77 4.43
C ALA A 31 6.64 4.97 5.49
N GLU A 32 7.70 4.28 5.07
CA GLU A 32 8.57 3.50 5.95
C GLU A 32 9.25 4.37 7.02
N ARG A 33 9.85 5.50 6.63
CA ARG A 33 10.45 6.44 7.58
C ARG A 33 9.41 7.01 8.56
N ARG A 34 8.21 7.33 8.05
CA ARG A 34 7.11 7.86 8.88
C ARG A 34 6.68 6.84 9.94
N LEU A 35 6.48 5.59 9.53
CA LEU A 35 6.06 4.50 10.41
C LEU A 35 7.19 3.97 11.31
N GLY A 36 8.45 4.28 10.98
CA GLY A 36 9.58 4.04 11.88
C GLY A 36 9.64 4.99 13.09
N THR A 37 8.87 6.08 13.07
CA THR A 37 8.81 7.07 14.17
C THR A 37 7.43 7.22 14.80
N ASN A 38 6.39 6.64 14.19
CA ASN A 38 5.01 6.75 14.64
C ASN A 38 4.28 5.43 14.42
N ASP A 39 3.31 5.12 15.29
CA ASP A 39 2.51 3.91 15.14
C ASP A 39 1.56 3.94 13.92
N TYR A 40 1.17 5.13 13.48
CA TYR A 40 0.22 5.40 12.38
C TYR A 40 0.67 6.61 11.54
N PHE A 41 0.02 6.84 10.40
CA PHE A 41 0.45 7.90 9.47
C PHE A 41 0.36 9.32 10.05
N ALA A 42 -0.65 9.60 10.89
CA ALA A 42 -0.86 10.92 11.48
C ALA A 42 -0.18 11.11 12.85
N GLY A 43 0.48 10.08 13.39
CA GLY A 43 1.07 10.09 14.73
C GLY A 43 0.86 8.75 15.42
N ASN A 44 0.71 8.75 16.74
CA ASN A 44 0.52 7.51 17.50
C ASN A 44 -0.94 7.07 17.66
N GLU A 45 -1.87 7.82 17.06
CA GLU A 45 -3.30 7.50 17.04
C GLU A 45 -3.77 7.16 15.63
N PHE A 46 -4.71 6.22 15.54
CA PHE A 46 -5.32 5.83 14.28
C PHE A 46 -6.29 6.90 13.78
N THR A 47 -6.18 7.25 12.50
CA THR A 47 -6.97 8.33 11.89
C THR A 47 -7.50 7.97 10.50
N ALA A 48 -8.22 8.91 9.88
CA ALA A 48 -8.61 8.80 8.48
C ALA A 48 -7.43 8.61 7.52
N ALA A 49 -6.23 9.10 7.87
CA ALA A 49 -5.03 8.87 7.07
C ALA A 49 -4.75 7.37 6.88
N ASP A 50 -4.92 6.58 7.94
CA ASP A 50 -4.69 5.14 7.91
C ASP A 50 -5.76 4.39 7.10
N ILE A 51 -7.00 4.87 7.17
CA ILE A 51 -8.11 4.35 6.35
C ILE A 51 -7.82 4.55 4.86
N MET A 52 -7.25 5.69 4.49
CA MET A 52 -6.86 5.97 3.09
C MET A 52 -5.63 5.14 2.67
N MET A 53 -4.65 5.00 3.56
CA MET A 53 -3.35 4.39 3.24
C MET A 53 -3.33 2.86 3.28
N VAL A 54 -4.28 2.20 3.95
CA VAL A 54 -4.29 0.72 3.99
C VAL A 54 -4.49 0.10 2.61
N PHE A 55 -5.33 0.68 1.76
CA PHE A 55 -5.61 0.15 0.42
C PHE A 55 -4.38 0.10 -0.50
N PRO A 56 -3.61 1.20 -0.69
CA PRO A 56 -2.42 1.16 -1.54
C PRO A 56 -1.33 0.22 -1.01
N LEU A 57 -1.29 -0.05 0.30
CA LEU A 57 -0.31 -0.96 0.90
C LEU A 57 -0.75 -2.43 0.92
N THR A 58 -2.03 -2.72 0.73
CA THR A 58 -2.58 -4.08 0.75
C THR A 58 -3.10 -4.48 -0.63
N THR A 59 -4.37 -4.20 -0.93
CA THR A 59 -5.07 -4.63 -2.14
C THR A 59 -4.40 -4.17 -3.44
N MET A 60 -3.79 -2.97 -3.48
CA MET A 60 -3.10 -2.53 -4.70
C MET A 60 -1.93 -3.45 -5.08
N ARG A 61 -1.29 -4.11 -4.11
CA ARG A 61 -0.19 -5.07 -4.38
C ARG A 61 -0.64 -6.32 -5.14
N VAL A 62 -1.94 -6.64 -5.12
CA VAL A 62 -2.52 -7.70 -5.97
C VAL A 62 -2.47 -7.32 -7.45
N PHE A 63 -2.63 -6.03 -7.76
CA PHE A 63 -2.63 -5.52 -9.13
C PHE A 63 -1.26 -5.04 -9.61
N SER A 64 -0.43 -4.58 -8.67
CA SER A 64 0.92 -4.07 -8.92
C SER A 64 1.84 -4.64 -7.84
N PRO A 65 2.40 -5.84 -8.05
CA PRO A 65 3.26 -6.49 -7.07
C PRO A 65 4.41 -5.59 -6.63
N PHE A 66 4.58 -5.47 -5.31
CA PHE A 66 5.65 -4.71 -4.70
C PHE A 66 6.14 -5.45 -3.46
N ASP A 67 7.44 -5.75 -3.42
CA ASP A 67 8.07 -6.48 -2.32
C ASP A 67 8.26 -5.57 -1.10
N LEU A 68 7.73 -5.99 0.05
CA LEU A 68 7.87 -5.28 1.33
C LEU A 68 9.01 -5.82 2.20
N THR A 69 9.82 -6.77 1.73
CA THR A 69 10.90 -7.39 2.53
C THR A 69 11.82 -6.34 3.15
N SER A 70 12.15 -5.27 2.42
CA SER A 70 12.99 -4.16 2.88
C SER A 70 12.26 -3.09 3.70
N TYR A 71 10.98 -3.28 4.01
CA TYR A 71 10.08 -2.28 4.60
C TYR A 71 9.47 -2.77 5.93
N PRO A 72 10.29 -3.01 6.98
CA PRO A 72 9.83 -3.62 8.23
C PRO A 72 8.78 -2.80 8.98
N ASN A 73 8.83 -1.46 8.93
CA ASN A 73 7.87 -0.62 9.64
C ASN A 73 6.50 -0.65 8.95
N ILE A 74 6.45 -0.63 7.61
CA ILE A 74 5.21 -0.84 6.86
C ILE A 74 4.61 -2.21 7.21
N ARG A 75 5.41 -3.27 7.25
CA ARG A 75 4.93 -4.61 7.61
C ARG A 75 4.38 -4.67 9.04
N ALA A 76 5.06 -4.03 9.99
CA ALA A 76 4.58 -3.92 11.37
C ALA A 76 3.25 -3.15 11.46
N TYR A 77 3.13 -2.06 10.70
CA TYR A 77 1.91 -1.28 10.55
C TYR A 77 0.75 -2.11 9.97
N LEU A 78 0.99 -2.88 8.90
CA LEU A 78 -0.04 -3.71 8.28
C LEU A 78 -0.58 -4.78 9.24
N LYS A 79 0.29 -5.43 10.02
CA LYS A 79 -0.11 -6.35 11.08
C LYS A 79 -0.98 -5.65 12.13
N ARG A 80 -0.58 -4.44 12.56
CA ARG A 80 -1.34 -3.62 13.51
C ARG A 80 -2.73 -3.28 12.97
N ILE A 81 -2.84 -2.87 11.72
CA ILE A 81 -4.12 -2.55 11.07
C ILE A 81 -5.00 -3.81 10.93
N GLY A 82 -4.42 -4.92 10.47
CA GLY A 82 -5.12 -6.19 10.30
C GLY A 82 -5.69 -6.76 11.61
N ALA A 83 -5.02 -6.47 12.74
CA ALA A 83 -5.48 -6.87 14.07
C ALA A 83 -6.67 -6.03 14.59
N ARG A 84 -6.99 -4.87 13.98
CA ARG A 84 -8.06 -4.00 14.47
C ARG A 84 -9.43 -4.67 14.25
N PRO A 85 -10.29 -4.76 15.28
CA PRO A 85 -11.65 -5.32 15.14
C PRO A 85 -12.49 -4.61 14.07
N GLY A 86 -12.30 -3.30 13.90
CA GLY A 86 -12.98 -2.53 12.87
C GLY A 86 -12.61 -2.95 11.45
N TYR A 87 -11.33 -3.22 11.19
CA TYR A 87 -10.85 -3.70 9.90
C TYR A 87 -11.41 -5.09 9.59
N GLN A 88 -11.34 -6.02 10.56
CA GLN A 88 -11.87 -7.37 10.39
C GLN A 88 -13.38 -7.38 10.10
N ARG A 89 -14.17 -6.53 10.79
CA ARG A 89 -15.60 -6.37 10.48
C ARG A 89 -15.84 -5.80 9.09
N ALA A 90 -15.04 -4.81 8.67
CA ALA A 90 -15.15 -4.22 7.34
C ALA A 90 -14.88 -5.26 6.25
N MET A 91 -13.81 -6.05 6.38
CA MET A 91 -13.47 -7.11 5.42
C MET A 91 -14.56 -8.17 5.35
N LYS A 92 -15.03 -8.68 6.49
CA LYS A 92 -16.14 -9.66 6.55
C LYS A 92 -17.43 -9.18 5.89
N LYS A 93 -17.66 -7.86 5.81
CA LYS A 93 -18.88 -7.28 5.21
C LYS A 93 -18.68 -6.91 3.74
N GLY A 94 -17.52 -6.36 3.40
CA GLY A 94 -17.23 -5.83 2.06
C GLY A 94 -16.82 -6.91 1.08
N ASP A 95 -15.98 -7.84 1.52
CA ASP A 95 -15.45 -8.92 0.68
C ASP A 95 -14.96 -10.09 1.56
N PRO A 96 -15.85 -11.02 1.94
CA PRO A 96 -15.54 -12.09 2.90
C PRO A 96 -14.45 -13.07 2.42
N ASP A 97 -14.30 -13.23 1.11
CA ASP A 97 -13.39 -14.20 0.49
C ASP A 97 -12.04 -13.58 0.14
N PHE A 98 -11.92 -12.25 0.17
CA PHE A 98 -10.67 -11.56 -0.11
C PHE A 98 -9.69 -11.68 1.06
N ILE A 99 -8.49 -12.20 0.77
CA ILE A 99 -7.38 -12.29 1.70
C ILE A 99 -6.47 -11.07 1.48
N PRO A 100 -6.50 -10.05 2.36
CA PRO A 100 -5.62 -8.90 2.23
C PRO A 100 -4.16 -9.29 2.49
N LEU A 101 -3.26 -8.76 1.66
CA LEU A 101 -1.81 -8.85 1.85
C LEU A 101 -1.40 -7.96 3.02
N LEU A 102 -1.33 -8.53 4.22
CA LEU A 102 -0.98 -7.83 5.47
C LEU A 102 0.49 -8.04 5.88
N ASP A 103 1.28 -8.65 5.00
CA ASP A 103 2.67 -9.06 5.21
C ASP A 103 3.69 -8.27 4.38
#